data_AF-A0A9N9ACJ4-F1
#
_entry.id   AF-A0A9N9ACJ4-F1
#
_cell.length_a   1.000
_cell.length_b   1.000
_cell.length_c   1.000
_cell.angle_alpha   90.00
_cell.angle_beta   90.00
_cell.angle_gamma   90.00
#
_symmetry.space_group_name_H-M   'P 1'
#
loop_
_entity.id
_entity.type
_entity.pdbx_description
1 polymer ?
#
loop_
_entity_poly.entity_id
_entity_poly.type
_entity_poly.pdbx_seq_one_letter_code
_entity_poly.pdbx_strand_id
1 'polypeptide(L)'
;PGYYGPKGLAIILKILTELFIRTGILTVDLCIPQSSSQYLSQVLVPETAIRLIAEDYKGISLNDAKEIMIDSVDFGLYVHDDNCEN
;
A
#
# COMPACT_ATOMS: atom_id res chain seq x y z
N PRO A 1 8.65 2.23 1.52
CA PRO A 1 8.64 1.07 0.58
C PRO A 1 7.20 0.73 0.18
N GLY A 2 6.96 0.36 -1.08
CA GLY A 2 5.63 0.18 -1.67
C GLY A 2 5.40 -1.24 -2.20
N TYR A 3 4.15 -1.69 -2.24
CA TYR A 3 3.76 -2.94 -2.89
C TYR A 3 4.17 -2.92 -4.37
N TYR A 4 5.05 -3.83 -4.79
CA TYR A 4 5.66 -3.80 -6.13
C TYR A 4 6.29 -2.44 -6.51
N GLY A 5 6.95 -1.79 -5.55
CA GLY A 5 7.68 -0.54 -5.78
C GLY A 5 6.78 0.72 -5.82
N PRO A 6 7.27 1.84 -6.36
CA PRO A 6 6.59 3.14 -6.32
C PRO A 6 5.25 3.16 -7.04
N LYS A 7 5.10 2.38 -8.12
CA LYS A 7 3.88 2.34 -8.94
C LYS A 7 2.71 1.69 -8.21
N GLY A 8 2.92 0.52 -7.59
CA GLY A 8 1.87 -0.14 -6.82
C GLY A 8 1.49 0.66 -5.57
N LEU A 9 2.45 1.32 -4.92
CA LEU A 9 2.17 2.32 -3.87
C LEU A 9 1.23 3.42 -4.36
N ALA A 10 1.52 4.03 -5.51
CA ALA A 10 0.71 5.12 -6.06
C ALA A 10 -0.72 4.69 -6.37
N ILE A 11 -0.91 3.48 -6.91
CA ILE A 11 -2.23 2.91 -7.21
C ILE A 11 -3.02 2.68 -5.91
N ILE A 12 -2.43 2.02 -4.91
CA ILE A 12 -3.08 1.77 -3.62
C ILE A 12 -3.45 3.11 -2.96
N LEU A 13 -2.52 4.07 -2.90
CA LEU A 13 -2.75 5.37 -2.29
C LEU A 13 -3.90 6.12 -2.97
N LYS A 14 -3.94 6.11 -4.31
CA LYS A 14 -5.03 6.72 -5.07
C LYS A 14 -6.38 6.08 -4.71
N ILE A 15 -6.48 4.76 -4.75
CA ILE A 15 -7.73 4.05 -4.47
C ILE A 15 -8.20 4.32 -3.03
N LEU A 16 -7.31 4.23 -2.04
CA LEU A 16 -7.66 4.46 -0.65
C LEU A 16 -8.06 5.93 -0.38
N THR A 17 -7.43 6.88 -1.06
CA THR A 17 -7.86 8.30 -0.99
C THR A 17 -9.30 8.45 -1.46
N GLU A 18 -9.65 7.81 -2.58
CA GLU A 18 -11.00 7.89 -3.14
C GLU A 18 -12.05 7.18 -2.29
N LEU A 19 -11.66 6.09 -1.63
CA LEU A 19 -12.56 5.30 -0.78
C LEU A 19 -12.77 5.91 0.61
N PHE A 20 -11.75 6.53 1.19
CA PHE A 20 -11.75 6.91 2.61
C PHE A 20 -11.67 8.41 2.86
N ILE A 21 -10.90 9.15 2.05
CA ILE A 21 -10.76 10.60 2.22
C ILE A 21 -11.92 11.31 1.52
N ARG A 22 -12.15 11.03 0.22
CA ARG A 22 -13.17 11.71 -0.57
C ARG A 22 -14.60 11.43 -0.09
N THR A 23 -14.83 10.24 0.45
CA THR A 23 -16.13 9.84 1.03
C THR A 23 -16.36 10.40 2.43
N GLY A 24 -15.34 10.99 3.07
CA GLY A 24 -15.41 11.48 4.45
C GLY A 24 -15.46 10.39 5.52
N ILE A 25 -15.14 9.14 5.18
CA ILE A 25 -15.09 8.03 6.16
C ILE A 25 -13.92 8.21 7.12
N LEU A 26 -12.75 8.57 6.61
CA LEU A 26 -11.54 8.78 7.42
C LEU A 26 -11.48 10.25 7.88
N THR A 27 -12.16 10.54 8.98
CA THR A 27 -12.18 11.86 9.60
C THR A 27 -10.93 12.12 10.43
N VAL A 28 -10.66 13.38 10.75
CA VAL A 28 -9.51 13.78 11.59
C VAL A 28 -9.54 13.08 12.95
N ASP A 29 -10.71 12.98 13.57
CA ASP A 29 -10.89 12.37 14.90
C ASP A 29 -10.52 10.89 14.93
N LEU A 30 -10.71 10.18 13.81
CA LEU A 30 -10.36 8.77 13.67
C LEU A 30 -8.87 8.54 13.43
N CYS A 31 -8.12 9.58 13.06
CA CYS A 31 -6.70 9.47 12.73
C CYS A 31 -5.77 9.89 13.87
N ILE A 32 -6.30 10.51 14.94
CA ILE A 32 -5.51 11.00 16.07
C ILE A 32 -4.62 9.86 16.62
N PRO A 33 -3.31 10.11 16.85
CA PRO A 33 -2.61 11.41 16.83
C PRO A 33 -2.08 11.88 15.47
N GLN A 34 -2.33 11.14 14.40
CA GLN A 34 -1.83 11.39 13.05
C GLN A 34 -2.83 12.22 12.22
N SER A 35 -2.33 12.84 11.14
CA SER A 35 -3.22 13.35 10.09
C SER A 35 -3.82 12.20 9.28
N SER A 36 -4.94 12.45 8.58
CA SER A 36 -5.54 11.44 7.70
C SER A 36 -4.58 10.98 6.60
N SER A 37 -3.71 11.86 6.10
CA SER A 37 -2.67 11.49 5.12
C SER A 37 -1.56 10.62 5.72
N GLN A 38 -1.14 10.89 6.96
CA GLN A 38 -0.18 10.05 7.68
C GLN A 38 -0.79 8.68 7.96
N TYR A 39 -2.01 8.63 8.46
CA TYR A 39 -2.71 7.37 8.72
C TYR A 39 -2.90 6.54 7.43
N LEU A 40 -3.28 7.20 6.33
CA LEU A 40 -3.41 6.55 5.03
C LEU A 40 -2.09 5.92 4.58
N SER A 41 -1.00 6.68 4.62
CA SER A 41 0.31 6.25 4.11
C SER A 41 1.05 5.27 5.03
N GLN A 42 0.93 5.42 6.35
CA GLN A 42 1.69 4.63 7.33
C GLN A 42 0.93 3.38 7.79
N VAL A 43 -0.40 3.37 7.70
CA VAL A 43 -1.24 2.26 8.19
C VAL A 43 -2.02 1.62 7.05
N LEU A 44 -2.90 2.38 6.39
CA LEU A 44 -3.84 1.77 5.44
C LEU A 44 -3.15 1.22 4.17
N VAL A 45 -2.14 1.91 3.66
CA VAL A 45 -1.38 1.46 2.49
C VAL A 45 -0.64 0.13 2.79
N PRO A 46 0.20 0.01 3.84
CA PRO A 46 0.83 -1.26 4.18
C PRO A 46 -0.16 -2.37 4.49
N GLU A 47 -1.23 -2.07 5.25
CA GLU A 47 -2.26 -3.05 5.61
C GLU A 47 -2.97 -3.59 4.36
N THR A 48 -3.27 -2.71 3.40
CA THR A 48 -3.89 -3.09 2.12
C THR A 48 -2.95 -3.98 1.31
N ALA A 49 -1.68 -3.62 1.20
CA ALA A 49 -0.69 -4.41 0.48
C ALA A 49 -0.56 -5.83 1.03
N ILE A 50 -0.43 -5.97 2.36
CA ILE A 50 -0.30 -7.27 3.03
C ILE A 50 -1.57 -8.12 2.80
N ARG A 51 -2.76 -7.51 2.87
CA ARG A 51 -4.02 -8.23 2.64
C ARG A 51 -4.19 -8.70 1.21
N LEU A 52 -3.81 -7.87 0.23
CA LEU A 52 -3.84 -8.26 -1.18
C LEU A 52 -2.91 -9.45 -1.44
N ILE A 53 -1.68 -9.44 -0.90
CA ILE A 53 -0.77 -10.58 -0.99
C ILE A 53 -1.37 -11.81 -0.32
N ALA A 54 -1.89 -11.66 0.89
CA ALA A 54 -2.48 -12.78 1.61
C ALA A 54 -3.63 -13.43 0.81
N GLU A 55 -4.47 -12.61 0.17
CA GLU A 55 -5.55 -13.05 -0.71
C GLU A 55 -5.02 -13.78 -1.96
N ASP A 56 -4.04 -13.21 -2.65
CA ASP A 56 -3.43 -13.78 -3.86
C ASP A 56 -2.80 -15.16 -3.60
N TYR A 57 -2.23 -15.36 -2.41
CA TYR A 57 -1.64 -16.62 -1.97
C TYR A 57 -2.62 -17.57 -1.29
N LYS A 58 -3.93 -17.36 -1.47
CA LYS A 58 -5.02 -18.21 -0.93
C LYS A 58 -5.09 -18.25 0.60
N GLY A 59 -4.87 -17.11 1.24
CA GLY A 59 -5.07 -16.92 2.68
C GLY A 59 -3.88 -17.33 3.55
N ILE A 60 -2.65 -17.08 3.10
CA ILE A 60 -1.46 -17.21 3.95
C ILE A 60 -1.52 -16.27 5.16
N SER A 61 -0.65 -16.48 6.15
CA SER A 61 -0.61 -15.60 7.31
C SER A 61 -0.18 -14.18 6.91
N LEU A 62 -0.66 -13.17 7.65
CA LEU A 62 -0.28 -11.78 7.40
C LEU A 62 1.22 -11.54 7.62
N ASN A 63 1.87 -12.34 8.47
CA ASN A 63 3.33 -12.28 8.65
C ASN A 63 4.04 -12.76 7.39
N ASP A 64 3.63 -13.91 6.82
CA ASP A 64 4.22 -14.43 5.58
C ASP A 64 3.99 -13.47 4.42
N ALA A 65 2.78 -12.91 4.32
CA ALA A 65 2.46 -11.90 3.31
C ALA A 65 3.29 -10.62 3.47
N LYS A 66 3.63 -10.24 4.71
CA LYS A 66 4.50 -9.09 4.99
C LYS A 66 5.94 -9.34 4.55
N GLU A 67 6.47 -10.55 4.79
CA GLU A 67 7.81 -10.91 4.29
C GLU A 67 7.84 -10.87 2.76
N ILE A 68 6.84 -11.46 2.09
CA ILE A 68 6.71 -11.39 0.62
C ILE A 68 6.62 -9.94 0.13
N MET A 69 5.90 -9.07 0.84
CA MET A 69 5.81 -7.65 0.50
C MET A 69 7.18 -6.97 0.51
N ILE A 70 7.99 -7.26 1.54
CA ILE A 70 9.34 -6.70 1.69
C ILE A 70 10.24 -7.21 0.56
N ASP A 71 10.23 -8.52 0.30
CA ASP A 71 11.02 -9.15 -0.76
C ASP A 71 10.64 -8.64 -2.16
N SER A 72 9.38 -8.25 -2.35
CA SER A 72 8.86 -7.78 -3.65
C SER A 72 9.23 -6.33 -3.99
N VAL A 73 9.85 -5.57 -3.07
CA VAL A 73 10.20 -4.17 -3.30
C VAL A 73 11.23 -4.03 -4.43
N ASP A 74 12.31 -4.80 -4.36
CA ASP A 74 13.42 -4.73 -5.33
C ASP A 74 12.95 -5.19 -6.73
N PHE A 75 12.10 -6.22 -6.78
CA PHE A 75 11.48 -6.66 -8.02
C PHE A 75 10.61 -5.57 -8.65
N GLY A 76 9.79 -4.91 -7.84
CA GLY A 76 8.95 -3.80 -8.30
C GLY A 76 9.75 -2.62 -8.86
N LEU A 77 10.88 -2.30 -8.23
CA LEU A 77 11.80 -1.28 -8.73
C LEU A 77 12.41 -1.69 -10.07
N TYR A 78 12.80 -2.94 -10.25
CA TYR A 78 13.38 -3.42 -11.51
C TYR A 78 12.37 -3.46 -12.67
N VAL A 79 11.15 -3.96 -12.43
CA VAL A 79 10.13 -4.12 -13.47
C VAL A 79 9.49 -2.80 -13.87
N HIS A 80 9.48 -1.82 -12.98
CA HIS A 80 8.87 -0.52 -13.19
C HIS A 80 9.89 0.63 -13.10
N ASP A 81 11.16 0.36 -13.40
CA ASP A 81 12.15 1.43 -13.53
C ASP A 81 11.80 2.26 -14.77
N ASP A 82 11.25 3.46 -14.55
CA ASP A 82 10.89 4.42 -15.61
C ASP A 82 12.14 4.95 -16.35
N ASN A 83 13.35 4.43 -16.08
CA ASN A 83 14.58 4.67 -16.84
C ASN A 83 14.67 3.90 -18.17
N CYS A 84 13.63 3.16 -18.56
CA CYS A 84 13.55 2.47 -19.85
C CYS A 84 12.45 3.03 -20.77
N GLU A 85 12.30 4.35 -20.83
CA GLU A 85 11.72 5.03 -22.00
C GLU A 85 12.74 6.05 -22.52
N ASN A 86 13.51 5.64 -23.55
CA ASN A 86 14.27 6.55 -24.42
C ASN A 86 13.43 6.87 -25.66
#